data_AF-X1FLV2-F1
#
_entry.id   AF-X1FLV2-F1
#
_cell.length_a   1.000
_cell.length_b   1.000
_cell.length_c   1.000
_cell.angle_alpha   90.00
_cell.angle_beta   90.00
_cell.angle_gamma   90.00
#
_symmetry.space_group_name_H-M   'P 1'
#
loop_
_entity.id
_entity.type
_entity.pdbx_description
1 polymer ?
#
loop_
_entity_poly.entity_id
_entity_poly.type
_entity_poly.pdbx_seq_one_letter_code
_entity_poly.pdbx_strand_id
1 'polypeptide(L)'
;MKEEEIDNLDNKEEKEEREEEFTETSRNLLSDVGEEIKEAYLSYAMSVIVGRALPDVRDGLKPVHRRVLYSMEKMGNTPDKPYKTSLFLFK
;
A
#
# COMPACT_ATOMS: atom_id res chain seq x y z
N MET A 1 -29.84 -53.05 -14.19
CA MET A 1 -30.24 -51.88 -15.00
C MET A 1 -30.64 -50.65 -14.17
N LYS A 2 -30.89 -50.74 -12.84
CA LYS A 2 -31.17 -49.55 -11.99
C LYS A 2 -30.04 -49.14 -11.06
N GLU A 3 -28.93 -49.88 -11.03
CA GLU A 3 -27.79 -49.58 -10.13
C GLU A 3 -26.76 -48.64 -10.80
N GLU A 4 -26.62 -48.66 -12.13
CA GLU A 4 -25.71 -47.78 -12.88
C GLU A 4 -26.20 -46.32 -13.02
N GLU A 5 -27.47 -46.05 -12.74
CA GLU A 5 -28.03 -44.68 -12.74
C GLU A 5 -27.72 -43.91 -11.45
N ILE A 6 -27.49 -44.63 -10.34
CA ILE A 6 -27.32 -44.04 -9.01
C ILE A 6 -25.87 -43.53 -8.82
N ASP A 7 -24.87 -44.30 -9.24
CA ASP A 7 -23.45 -43.91 -9.17
C ASP A 7 -23.09 -42.70 -10.06
N ASN A 8 -23.91 -42.40 -11.07
CA ASN A 8 -23.73 -41.24 -11.95
C ASN A 8 -24.38 -39.95 -11.41
N LEU A 9 -25.32 -40.07 -10.46
CA LEU A 9 -25.94 -38.93 -9.78
C LEU A 9 -25.04 -38.41 -8.66
N ASP A 10 -24.43 -39.30 -7.87
CA ASP A 10 -23.48 -38.94 -6.80
C ASP A 10 -22.25 -38.19 -7.37
N ASN A 11 -21.73 -38.62 -8.53
CA ASN A 11 -20.61 -37.96 -9.23
C ASN A 11 -20.98 -36.59 -9.85
N LYS A 12 -22.28 -36.33 -10.03
CA LYS A 12 -22.81 -35.07 -10.57
C LYS A 12 -23.09 -34.08 -9.44
N GLU A 13 -23.60 -34.55 -8.32
CA GLU A 13 -23.77 -33.77 -7.08
C GLU A 13 -22.39 -33.33 -6.53
N GLU A 14 -21.39 -34.23 -6.45
CA GLU A 14 -20.02 -33.85 -6.05
C GLU A 14 -19.35 -32.84 -7.01
N LYS A 15 -19.77 -32.80 -8.27
CA LYS A 15 -19.27 -31.83 -9.26
C LYS A 15 -19.95 -30.48 -9.12
N GLU A 16 -21.26 -30.47 -8.92
CA GLU A 16 -22.05 -29.26 -8.67
C GLU A 16 -21.62 -28.60 -7.35
N GLU A 17 -21.40 -29.38 -6.27
CA GLU A 17 -20.89 -28.87 -4.99
C GLU A 17 -19.48 -28.25 -5.11
N ARG A 18 -18.59 -28.87 -5.91
CA ARG A 18 -17.22 -28.36 -6.13
C ARG A 18 -17.20 -27.11 -7.02
N GLU A 19 -18.14 -26.99 -7.96
CA GLU A 19 -18.33 -25.79 -8.78
C GLU A 19 -18.94 -24.65 -7.95
N GLU A 20 -19.87 -24.94 -7.03
CA GLU A 20 -20.43 -23.98 -6.10
C GLU A 20 -19.36 -23.44 -5.13
N GLU A 21 -18.55 -24.31 -4.50
CA GLU A 21 -17.42 -23.90 -3.64
C GLU A 21 -16.42 -23.00 -4.37
N PHE A 22 -16.13 -23.28 -5.64
CA PHE A 22 -15.20 -22.47 -6.44
C PHE A 22 -15.76 -21.07 -6.72
N THR A 23 -17.06 -20.95 -7.00
CA THR A 23 -17.71 -19.66 -7.24
C THR A 23 -17.88 -18.84 -5.97
N GLU A 24 -18.10 -19.48 -4.82
CA GLU A 24 -18.13 -18.83 -3.51
C GLU A 24 -16.74 -18.34 -3.09
N THR A 25 -15.71 -19.16 -3.26
CA THR A 25 -14.31 -18.77 -3.00
C THR A 25 -13.92 -17.58 -3.88
N SER A 26 -14.31 -17.59 -5.16
CA SER A 26 -14.06 -16.48 -6.08
C SER A 26 -14.81 -15.20 -5.70
N ARG A 27 -16.05 -15.30 -5.22
CA ARG A 27 -16.79 -14.14 -4.68
C ARG A 27 -16.15 -13.60 -3.41
N ASN A 28 -15.73 -14.49 -2.50
CA ASN A 28 -15.07 -14.11 -1.26
C ASN A 28 -13.73 -13.40 -1.53
N LEU A 29 -12.94 -13.88 -2.50
CA LEU A 29 -11.73 -13.22 -2.98
C LEU A 29 -12.01 -11.84 -3.59
N LEU A 30 -13.09 -11.70 -4.36
CA LEU A 30 -13.47 -10.42 -4.97
C LEU A 30 -13.96 -9.39 -3.92
N SER A 31 -14.68 -9.83 -2.88
CA SER A 31 -15.08 -8.95 -1.77
C SER A 31 -13.88 -8.49 -0.94
N ASP A 32 -12.93 -9.39 -0.69
CA ASP A 32 -11.70 -9.11 0.08
C ASP A 32 -10.83 -8.06 -0.63
N VAL A 33 -10.62 -8.21 -1.94
CA VAL A 33 -9.86 -7.24 -2.75
C VAL A 33 -10.49 -5.84 -2.73
N GLY A 34 -11.82 -5.75 -2.70
CA GLY A 34 -12.53 -4.46 -2.63
C GLY A 34 -12.31 -3.71 -1.31
N GLU A 35 -12.17 -4.43 -0.20
CA GLU A 35 -11.86 -3.88 1.12
C GLU A 35 -10.37 -3.51 1.22
N GLU A 36 -9.49 -4.41 0.76
CA GLU A 36 -8.04 -4.21 0.69
C GLU A 36 -7.68 -2.95 -0.13
N ILE A 37 -8.32 -2.73 -1.29
CA ILE A 37 -8.07 -1.54 -2.12
C ILE A 37 -8.44 -0.24 -1.38
N LYS A 38 -9.55 -0.24 -0.62
CA LYS A 38 -9.95 0.95 0.15
C LYS A 38 -8.96 1.24 1.28
N GLU A 39 -8.50 0.19 1.98
CA GLU A 39 -7.54 0.33 3.06
C GLU A 39 -6.16 0.79 2.54
N ALA A 40 -5.69 0.20 1.44
CA ALA A 40 -4.45 0.60 0.79
C ALA A 40 -4.51 2.06 0.31
N TYR A 41 -5.63 2.47 -0.28
CA TYR A 41 -5.85 3.85 -0.70
C TYR A 41 -5.84 4.81 0.48
N LEU A 42 -6.55 4.47 1.56
CA LEU A 42 -6.62 5.31 2.77
C LEU A 42 -5.25 5.44 3.45
N SER A 43 -4.51 4.33 3.57
CA SER A 43 -3.18 4.30 4.15
C SER A 43 -2.18 5.14 3.36
N TYR A 44 -2.23 5.05 2.02
CA TYR A 44 -1.39 5.87 1.15
C TYR A 44 -1.78 7.35 1.21
N ALA A 45 -3.09 7.66 1.13
CA ALA A 45 -3.59 9.03 1.18
C ALA A 45 -3.20 9.71 2.51
N MET A 46 -3.40 9.04 3.64
CA MET A 46 -3.05 9.56 4.95
C MET A 46 -1.54 9.80 5.09
N SER A 47 -0.72 8.87 4.61
CA SER A 47 0.74 9.02 4.56
C SER A 47 1.19 10.23 3.73
N VAL A 48 0.55 10.47 2.58
CA VAL A 48 0.84 11.62 1.73
C VAL A 48 0.45 12.94 2.38
N ILE A 49 -0.73 12.99 3.01
CA ILE A 49 -1.25 14.21 3.67
C ILE A 49 -0.31 14.64 4.80
N VAL A 50 0.06 13.69 5.67
CA VAL A 50 0.91 13.97 6.85
C VAL A 50 2.38 14.13 6.48
N GLY A 51 2.88 13.31 5.56
CA GLY A 51 4.32 13.18 5.30
C GLY A 51 4.87 14.09 4.20
N ARG A 52 4.01 14.71 3.38
CA ARG A 52 4.45 15.51 2.22
C ARG A 52 3.59 16.72 1.91
N ALA A 53 2.26 16.61 1.99
CA ALA A 53 1.35 17.58 1.37
C ALA A 53 1.13 18.85 2.22
N LEU A 54 0.92 18.70 3.53
CA LEU A 54 0.67 19.84 4.42
C LEU A 54 1.97 20.28 5.15
N PRO A 55 2.33 21.57 5.12
CA PRO A 55 3.43 22.08 5.92
C PRO A 55 3.07 22.09 7.40
N ASP A 56 4.07 21.89 8.26
CA ASP A 56 3.91 21.93 9.71
C ASP A 56 3.54 23.36 10.16
N VAL A 57 2.56 23.49 11.05
CA VAL A 57 2.01 24.79 11.50
C VAL A 57 3.05 25.58 12.31
N ARG A 58 3.99 24.88 12.96
CA ARG A 58 5.00 25.49 13.84
C ARG A 58 6.05 26.26 13.05
N ASP A 59 6.48 25.69 11.93
CA ASP A 59 7.67 26.13 11.21
C ASP A 59 7.33 26.63 9.80
N GLY A 60 6.16 26.26 9.25
CA GLY A 60 5.78 26.47 7.86
C GLY A 60 6.63 25.69 6.84
N LEU A 61 7.55 24.83 7.30
CA LEU A 61 8.47 24.10 6.44
C LEU A 61 7.92 22.74 6.03
N LYS A 62 8.12 22.40 4.75
CA LYS A 62 7.88 21.04 4.24
C LYS A 62 8.92 20.07 4.81
N PRO A 63 8.60 18.77 4.99
CA PRO A 63 9.55 17.78 5.51
C PRO A 63 10.87 17.70 4.73
N VAL A 64 10.86 18.00 3.42
CA VAL A 64 12.08 18.08 2.59
C VAL A 64 13.01 19.20 3.05
N HIS A 65 12.49 20.40 3.32
CA HIS A 65 13.30 21.54 3.73
C HIS A 65 13.96 21.29 5.09
N ARG A 66 13.20 20.71 6.03
CA ARG A 66 13.71 20.35 7.36
C ARG A 66 14.92 19.41 7.26
N ARG A 67 14.86 18.40 6.39
CA ARG A 67 15.98 17.47 6.16
C ARG A 67 17.20 18.18 5.57
N VAL A 68 17.01 19.04 4.57
CA VAL A 68 18.12 19.78 3.94
C VAL A 68 18.81 20.68 4.96
N LEU A 69 18.06 21.49 5.71
CA LEU A 69 18.62 22.38 6.72
C LEU A 69 19.34 21.61 7.83
N TYR A 70 18.77 20.49 8.29
CA TYR A 70 19.41 19.63 9.29
C TYR A 70 20.72 19.02 8.77
N SER A 71 20.75 18.52 7.52
CA SER A 71 21.99 18.02 6.92
C SER A 71 23.04 19.12 6.78
N MET A 72 22.64 20.32 6.35
CA MET A 72 23.53 21.48 6.25
C MET A 72 24.13 21.86 7.60
N GLU A 73 23.33 21.84 8.67
CA GLU A 73 23.77 22.08 10.04
C GLU A 73 24.78 21.00 10.50
N LYS A 74 24.47 19.72 10.29
CA LYS A 74 25.36 18.60 10.65
C LYS A 74 26.70 18.63 9.93
N MET A 75 26.73 19.10 8.70
CA MET A 75 27.94 19.27 7.90
C MET A 75 28.68 20.59 8.21
N GLY A 76 28.12 21.40 9.12
CA GLY A 76 28.66 22.68 9.54
C GLY A 76 28.72 23.70 8.40
N ASN A 77 27.81 23.64 7.42
CA ASN A 77 27.70 24.63 6.35
C ASN A 77 26.96 25.88 6.85
N THR A 78 27.67 26.65 7.68
CA THR A 78 27.20 27.91 8.21
C THR A 78 27.55 29.07 7.23
N PRO A 79 26.82 30.20 7.28
CA PRO A 79 26.98 31.29 6.31
C PRO A 79 28.39 31.93 6.26
N ASP A 80 29.17 31.75 7.32
CA ASP A 80 30.56 32.20 7.46
C ASP A 80 31.57 31.36 6.65
N LYS A 81 31.19 30.17 6.17
CA LYS A 81 32.10 29.23 5.51
C LYS A 81 32.00 29.28 3.99
N PRO A 82 33.07 28.89 3.27
CA PRO A 82 33.07 28.85 1.81
C PRO A 82 32.04 27.84 1.27
N TYR A 83 31.51 28.13 0.09
CA TYR A 83 30.53 27.29 -0.58
C TYR A 83 31.06 25.88 -0.85
N LYS A 84 30.26 24.88 -0.46
CA LYS A 84 30.49 23.47 -0.81
C LYS A 84 29.54 23.06 -1.92
N THR A 85 29.93 22.08 -2.71
CA THR A 85 29.11 21.56 -3.80
C THR A 85 27.80 20.97 -3.28
N SER A 86 26.71 21.20 -4.01
CA SER A 86 25.38 20.67 -3.66
C SER A 86 25.38 19.15 -3.54
N LEU A 87 26.19 18.45 -4.34
CA LEU A 87 26.33 16.98 -4.29
C LEU A 87 26.74 16.47 -2.90
N PHE A 88 27.52 17.25 -2.14
CA PHE A 88 27.97 16.83 -0.81
C PHE A 88 26.83 16.80 0.21
N LEU A 89 25.75 17.57 0.00
CA LEU A 89 24.59 17.63 0.91
C LEU A 89 23.68 16.38 0.84
N PHE A 90 23.84 15.54 -0.18
CA PHE A 90 22.96 14.40 -0.47
C PHE A 90 23.67 13.03 -0.34
N LYS A 91 24.87 13.01 0.22
CA LYS A 91 25.66 11.79 0.45
C LYS A 91 25.44 11.24 1.85
#